data_AF-A0A6N7PYC0-F1
#
_entry.id   AF-A0A6N7PYC0-F1
#
_cell.length_a   1.000
_cell.length_b   1.000
_cell.length_c   1.000
_cell.angle_alpha   90.00
_cell.angle_beta   90.00
_cell.angle_gamma   90.00
#
_symmetry.space_group_name_H-M   'P 1'
#
loop_
_entity.id
_entity.type
_entity.pdbx_description
1 polymer ?
#
loop_
_entity_poly.entity_id
_entity_poly.type
_entity_poly.pdbx_seq_one_letter_code
_entity_poly.pdbx_strand_id
1 'polypeptide(L)'
;MAMLSTSAWVLHDLGLAAGFGGPLFGKLALHRAVQDIHSEEERGQVLHDAWSSYNVVTAASLGVAALTWFIGRAAISGRSIDEETRGLVLAKDILLGAAVLTGAANILSGQELGRQAPEGAVPVASGEEPSARTPEKARGLMRFLGVMGPVNLACTAGVIGITAVLAMKSGQSTKWSIISRLLP
;
A
#
# COMPACT_ATOMS: atom_id res chain seq x y z
N MET A 1 -1.92 -19.29 24.27
CA MET A 1 -2.33 -19.50 22.86
C MET A 1 -3.03 -18.24 22.40
N ALA A 2 -2.31 -17.33 21.73
CA ALA A 2 -2.95 -16.15 21.17
C ALA A 2 -3.60 -16.57 19.83
N MET A 3 -4.89 -16.90 19.87
CA MET A 3 -5.70 -16.82 18.65
C MET A 3 -5.70 -15.34 18.24
N LEU A 4 -5.22 -15.00 17.05
CA LEU A 4 -5.66 -13.75 16.45
C LEU A 4 -7.15 -13.91 16.17
N SER A 5 -7.97 -13.08 16.80
CA SER A 5 -9.43 -13.19 16.72
C SER A 5 -9.92 -12.96 15.29
N THR A 6 -11.15 -13.32 14.98
CA THR A 6 -11.83 -12.93 13.73
C THR A 6 -11.66 -11.44 13.44
N SER A 7 -11.57 -10.60 14.47
CA SER A 7 -11.28 -9.17 14.35
C SER A 7 -9.93 -8.88 13.70
N ALA A 8 -8.87 -9.64 14.00
CA ALA A 8 -7.55 -9.44 13.40
C ALA A 8 -7.54 -9.80 11.90
N TRP A 9 -8.26 -10.86 11.52
CA TRP A 9 -8.50 -11.21 10.12
C TRP A 9 -9.24 -10.09 9.38
N VAL A 10 -10.36 -9.63 9.94
CA VAL A 10 -11.14 -8.53 9.36
C VAL A 10 -10.30 -7.26 9.22
N LEU A 11 -9.51 -6.91 10.24
CA LEU A 11 -8.63 -5.76 10.22
C LEU A 11 -7.51 -5.89 9.17
N HIS A 12 -6.96 -7.09 9.00
CA HIS A 12 -5.97 -7.38 7.96
C HIS A 12 -6.56 -7.15 6.57
N ASP A 13 -7.72 -7.74 6.29
CA ASP A 13 -8.38 -7.65 4.98
C ASP A 13 -8.83 -6.22 4.67
N LEU A 14 -9.41 -5.51 5.64
CA LEU A 14 -9.76 -4.10 5.49
C LEU A 14 -8.51 -3.23 5.27
N GLY A 15 -7.42 -3.53 5.99
CA GLY A 15 -6.13 -2.87 5.80
C GLY A 15 -5.61 -3.04 4.39
N LEU A 16 -5.57 -4.27 3.88
CA LEU A 16 -5.14 -4.54 2.49
C LEU A 16 -6.09 -3.92 1.47
N ALA A 17 -7.40 -4.01 1.67
CA ALA A 17 -8.40 -3.48 0.75
C ALA A 17 -8.30 -1.95 0.62
N ALA A 18 -8.19 -1.23 1.73
CA ALA A 18 -8.02 0.22 1.72
C ALA A 18 -6.63 0.62 1.19
N GLY A 19 -5.56 -0.07 1.62
CA GLY A 19 -4.19 0.19 1.16
C GLY A 19 -3.97 -0.07 -0.33
N PHE A 20 -4.76 -0.96 -0.94
CA PHE A 20 -4.76 -1.20 -2.37
C PHE A 20 -5.73 -0.27 -3.13
N GLY A 21 -6.96 -0.15 -2.63
CA GLY A 21 -8.06 0.50 -3.33
C GLY A 21 -7.88 2.00 -3.53
N GLY A 22 -7.40 2.72 -2.50
CA GLY A 22 -7.15 4.16 -2.61
C GLY A 22 -6.10 4.50 -3.68
N PRO A 23 -4.90 3.91 -3.62
CA PRO A 23 -3.88 4.12 -4.66
C PRO A 23 -4.33 3.69 -6.06
N LEU A 24 -5.07 2.58 -6.18
CA LEU A 24 -5.65 2.15 -7.46
C LEU A 24 -6.62 3.19 -8.03
N PHE A 25 -7.55 3.69 -7.21
CA PHE A 25 -8.47 4.75 -7.59
C PHE A 25 -7.73 6.03 -7.99
N GLY A 26 -6.70 6.40 -7.22
CA GLY A 26 -5.84 7.53 -7.53
C GLY A 26 -5.29 7.47 -8.95
N LYS A 27 -4.70 6.32 -9.31
CA LYS A 27 -4.12 6.09 -10.63
C LYS A 27 -5.13 6.04 -11.76
N LEU A 28 -6.27 5.37 -11.56
CA LEU A 28 -7.20 5.09 -12.65
C LEU A 28 -8.26 6.18 -12.87
N ALA A 29 -8.65 6.88 -11.80
CA ALA A 29 -9.76 7.82 -11.83
C ALA A 29 -9.31 9.24 -11.47
N LEU A 30 -8.70 9.43 -10.28
CA LEU A 30 -8.36 10.78 -9.79
C LEU A 30 -7.42 11.50 -10.75
N HIS A 31 -6.32 10.86 -11.17
CA HIS A 31 -5.33 11.46 -12.06
C HIS A 31 -5.89 11.90 -13.42
N ARG A 32 -6.97 11.25 -13.87
CA ARG A 32 -7.70 11.64 -15.08
C ARG A 32 -8.67 12.78 -14.79
N ALA A 33 -9.46 12.68 -13.72
CA ALA A 33 -10.48 13.67 -13.37
C ALA A 33 -9.88 15.08 -13.15
N VAL A 34 -8.69 15.17 -12.56
CA VAL A 34 -8.04 16.47 -12.34
C VAL A 34 -7.57 17.16 -13.63
N GLN A 35 -7.57 16.46 -14.77
CA GLN A 35 -7.23 17.09 -16.06
C GLN A 35 -8.27 18.11 -16.53
N ASP A 36 -9.50 18.02 -16.01
CA ASP A 36 -10.57 18.98 -16.28
C ASP A 36 -10.33 20.35 -15.60
N ILE A 37 -9.38 20.43 -14.65
CA ILE A 37 -8.99 21.67 -13.98
C ILE A 37 -7.96 22.40 -14.83
N HIS A 38 -8.34 23.52 -15.47
CA HIS A 38 -7.46 24.24 -16.39
C HIS A 38 -6.20 24.85 -15.74
N SER A 39 -6.29 25.29 -14.48
CA SER A 39 -5.16 25.85 -13.74
C SER A 39 -4.22 24.74 -13.26
N GLU A 40 -2.94 24.82 -13.64
CA GLU A 40 -1.94 23.81 -13.23
C GLU A 40 -1.68 23.84 -11.72
N GLU A 41 -1.71 25.01 -11.11
CA GLU A 41 -1.59 25.20 -9.65
C GLU A 41 -2.78 24.61 -8.90
N GLU A 42 -3.99 24.93 -9.34
CA GLU A 42 -5.23 24.44 -8.71
C GLU A 42 -5.30 22.91 -8.83
N ARG A 43 -4.87 22.37 -9.98
CA ARG A 43 -4.73 20.93 -10.19
C ARG A 43 -3.77 20.30 -9.19
N GLY A 44 -2.61 20.92 -8.98
CA GLY A 44 -1.63 20.50 -7.98
C GLY A 44 -2.16 20.54 -6.56
N GLN A 45 -2.89 21.60 -6.22
CA GLN A 45 -3.52 21.78 -4.91
C GLN A 45 -4.56 20.70 -4.63
N VAL A 46 -5.47 20.45 -5.58
CA VAL A 46 -6.48 19.38 -5.44
C VAL A 46 -5.83 18.00 -5.29
N LEU A 47 -4.77 17.72 -6.05
CA LEU A 47 -4.01 16.48 -5.88
C LEU A 47 -3.35 16.39 -4.50
N HIS A 48 -2.73 17.48 -4.05
CA HIS A 48 -2.11 17.54 -2.73
C HIS A 48 -3.12 17.29 -1.62
N ASP A 49 -4.28 17.94 -1.67
CA ASP A 49 -5.35 17.82 -0.67
C ASP A 49 -5.95 16.42 -0.66
N ALA A 50 -6.19 15.83 -1.84
CA ALA A 50 -6.70 14.48 -1.97
C ALA A 50 -5.73 13.46 -1.37
N TRP A 51 -4.45 13.52 -1.75
CA TRP A 51 -3.45 12.56 -1.28
C TRP A 51 -3.07 12.78 0.19
N SER A 52 -2.93 14.02 0.65
CA SER A 52 -2.62 14.33 2.04
C SER A 52 -3.71 13.84 2.99
N SER A 53 -4.98 14.00 2.61
CA SER A 53 -6.13 13.48 3.35
C SER A 53 -6.13 11.95 3.42
N TYR A 54 -5.71 11.28 2.35
CA TYR A 54 -5.68 9.82 2.28
C TYR A 54 -4.43 9.18 2.91
N ASN A 55 -3.37 9.95 3.16
CA ASN A 55 -2.13 9.42 3.74
C ASN A 55 -2.33 8.77 5.11
N VAL A 56 -3.22 9.31 5.95
CA VAL A 56 -3.54 8.71 7.27
C VAL A 56 -4.20 7.35 7.08
N VAL A 57 -5.12 7.24 6.13
CA VAL A 57 -5.77 5.96 5.78
C VAL A 57 -4.72 4.97 5.27
N THR A 58 -3.87 5.38 4.33
CA THR A 58 -2.81 4.53 3.78
C THR A 58 -1.86 4.01 4.86
N ALA A 59 -1.40 4.88 5.75
CA ALA A 59 -0.51 4.52 6.85
C ALA A 59 -1.18 3.55 7.84
N ALA A 60 -2.42 3.82 8.23
CA ALA A 60 -3.18 2.95 9.12
C ALA A 60 -3.44 1.58 8.46
N SER A 61 -3.84 1.57 7.19
CA SER A 61 -4.12 0.38 6.39
C SER A 61 -2.92 -0.56 6.29
N LEU A 62 -1.78 -0.06 5.81
CA LEU A 62 -0.56 -0.87 5.68
C LEU A 62 0.00 -1.25 7.05
N GLY A 63 -0.07 -0.35 8.04
CA GLY A 63 0.37 -0.61 9.41
C GLY A 63 -0.42 -1.72 10.08
N VAL A 64 -1.75 -1.69 10.00
CA VAL A 64 -2.64 -2.72 10.55
C VAL A 64 -2.44 -4.06 9.83
N ALA A 65 -2.36 -4.06 8.50
CA ALA A 65 -2.08 -5.28 7.73
C ALA A 65 -0.73 -5.91 8.13
N ALA A 66 0.31 -5.10 8.29
CA ALA A 66 1.63 -5.55 8.74
C ALA A 66 1.62 -6.06 10.19
N LEU A 67 1.02 -5.32 11.13
CA LEU A 67 0.93 -5.70 12.53
C LEU A 67 0.21 -7.05 12.71
N THR A 68 -0.98 -7.17 12.11
CA THR A 68 -1.79 -8.40 12.18
C THR A 68 -1.03 -9.60 11.60
N TRP A 69 -0.35 -9.43 10.46
CA TRP A 69 0.46 -10.49 9.85
C TRP A 69 1.67 -10.86 10.71
N PHE A 70 2.53 -9.90 11.08
CA PHE A 70 3.79 -10.18 11.76
C PHE A 70 3.61 -10.68 13.20
N ILE A 71 2.57 -10.23 13.90
CA ILE A 71 2.21 -10.77 15.22
C ILE A 71 1.81 -12.24 15.09
N GLY A 72 0.98 -12.59 14.09
CA GLY A 72 0.60 -13.97 13.83
C GLY A 72 1.79 -14.85 13.43
N ARG A 73 2.63 -14.30 12.56
CA ARG A 73 3.85 -14.92 12.03
C ARG A 73 4.90 -15.22 13.10
N ALA A 74 4.97 -14.42 14.17
CA ALA A 74 5.85 -14.67 15.31
C ALA A 74 5.44 -15.93 16.12
N ALA A 75 4.18 -16.37 16.01
CA ALA A 75 3.69 -17.56 16.70
C ALA A 75 3.99 -18.88 15.96
N ILE A 76 4.62 -18.82 14.78
CA ILE A 76 4.87 -19.98 13.92
C ILE A 76 6.35 -20.34 13.90
N SER A 77 6.66 -21.61 14.19
CA SER A 77 7.99 -22.21 14.05
C SER A 77 8.18 -22.77 12.63
N GLY A 78 9.31 -22.46 11.98
CA GLY A 78 9.61 -22.88 10.60
C GLY A 78 9.69 -24.40 10.36
N ARG A 79 9.71 -25.21 11.43
CA ARG A 79 9.67 -26.68 11.34
C ARG A 79 8.24 -27.24 11.25
N SER A 80 7.22 -26.39 11.37
CA SER A 80 5.82 -26.81 11.45
C SER A 80 5.07 -26.81 10.10
N ILE A 81 5.68 -26.29 9.03
CA ILE A 81 5.05 -26.07 7.72
C ILE A 81 5.83 -26.78 6.60
N ASP A 82 5.13 -27.20 5.54
CA ASP A 82 5.75 -27.75 4.33
C ASP A 82 6.55 -26.69 3.56
N GLU A 83 7.45 -27.14 2.69
CA GLU A 83 8.39 -26.28 1.97
C GLU A 83 7.70 -25.26 1.06
N GLU A 84 6.63 -25.65 0.39
CA GLU A 84 5.86 -24.76 -0.48
C GLU A 84 5.15 -23.67 0.34
N THR A 85 4.49 -24.04 1.44
CA THR A 85 3.87 -23.08 2.37
C THR A 85 4.90 -22.13 2.98
N ARG A 86 6.10 -22.63 3.32
CA ARG A 86 7.22 -21.80 3.78
C ARG A 86 7.63 -20.77 2.73
N GLY A 87 7.68 -21.17 1.45
CA GLY A 87 7.96 -20.26 0.34
C GLY A 87 6.91 -19.16 0.20
N LEU A 88 5.62 -19.51 0.29
CA LEU A 88 4.51 -18.55 0.23
C LEU A 88 4.53 -17.57 1.39
N VAL A 89 4.76 -18.06 2.62
CA VAL A 89 4.89 -17.21 3.81
C VAL A 89 6.05 -16.22 3.65
N LEU A 90 7.22 -16.68 3.19
CA LEU A 90 8.37 -15.82 2.94
C LEU A 90 8.09 -14.79 1.85
N ALA A 91 7.39 -15.18 0.78
CA ALA A 91 6.99 -14.26 -0.27
C ALA A 91 6.02 -13.19 0.25
N LYS A 92 5.04 -13.55 1.11
CA LYS A 92 4.15 -12.58 1.79
C LYS A 92 4.95 -11.64 2.69
N ASP A 93 5.92 -12.15 3.45
CA ASP A 93 6.81 -11.35 4.31
C ASP A 93 7.56 -10.28 3.49
N ILE A 94 8.17 -10.68 2.37
CA ILE A 94 8.93 -9.79 1.48
C ILE A 94 8.01 -8.75 0.83
N LEU A 95 6.88 -9.18 0.26
CA LEU A 95 5.95 -8.27 -0.42
C LEU A 95 5.31 -7.28 0.53
N LEU A 96 4.93 -7.71 1.73
CA LEU A 96 4.34 -6.82 2.73
C LEU A 96 5.37 -5.84 3.28
N GLY A 97 6.59 -6.29 3.54
CA GLY A 97 7.70 -5.41 3.89
C GLY A 97 7.98 -4.36 2.81
N ALA A 98 8.03 -4.78 1.54
CA ALA A 98 8.21 -3.88 0.41
C ALA A 98 7.05 -2.89 0.28
N ALA A 99 5.80 -3.33 0.47
CA ALA A 99 4.62 -2.47 0.45
C ALA A 99 4.67 -1.42 1.57
N VAL A 100 5.02 -1.80 2.80
CA VAL A 100 5.16 -0.84 3.91
C VAL A 100 6.27 0.19 3.62
N LEU A 101 7.44 -0.26 3.18
CA LEU A 101 8.58 0.61 2.90
C LEU A 101 8.30 1.59 1.76
N THR A 102 7.78 1.09 0.64
CA THR A 102 7.42 1.93 -0.52
C THR A 102 6.25 2.85 -0.21
N GLY A 103 5.26 2.41 0.58
CA GLY A 103 4.14 3.23 1.03
C GLY A 103 4.62 4.40 1.89
N ALA A 104 5.50 4.15 2.86
CA ALA A 104 6.12 5.19 3.67
C ALA A 104 6.93 6.18 2.81
N ALA A 105 7.72 5.67 1.86
CA ALA A 105 8.48 6.51 0.94
C ALA A 105 7.58 7.39 0.06
N ASN A 106 6.44 6.86 -0.40
CA ASN A 106 5.45 7.62 -1.16
C ASN A 106 4.81 8.73 -0.32
N ILE A 107 4.40 8.44 0.92
CA ILE A 107 3.82 9.45 1.83
C ILE A 107 4.81 10.59 2.08
N LEU A 108 6.06 10.25 2.44
CA LEU A 108 7.09 11.25 2.72
C LEU A 108 7.43 12.09 1.49
N SER A 109 7.55 11.45 0.33
CA SER A 109 7.83 12.15 -0.94
C SER A 109 6.67 13.03 -1.37
N GLY A 110 5.42 12.61 -1.15
CA GLY A 110 4.22 13.41 -1.42
C GLY A 110 4.09 14.63 -0.50
N GLN A 111 4.42 14.48 0.79
CA GLN A 111 4.50 15.61 1.72
C GLN A 111 5.59 16.61 1.32
N GLU A 112 6.77 16.11 0.95
CA GLU A 112 7.86 16.97 0.50
C GLU A 112 7.56 17.65 -0.83
N LEU A 113 6.80 16.99 -1.71
CA LEU A 113 6.29 17.57 -2.95
C LEU A 113 5.35 18.74 -2.64
N GLY A 114 4.38 18.56 -1.73
CA GLY A 114 3.48 19.63 -1.30
C GLY A 114 4.20 20.84 -0.70
N ARG A 115 5.35 20.64 -0.06
CA ARG A 115 6.17 21.76 0.46
C ARG A 115 6.88 22.59 -0.61
N GLN A 116 6.87 22.17 -1.88
CA GLN A 116 7.51 22.91 -2.97
C GLN A 116 6.70 24.12 -3.44
N ALA A 117 5.45 24.28 -2.99
CA ALA A 117 4.60 25.42 -3.31
C ALA A 117 3.70 25.82 -2.13
N PRO A 118 3.27 27.08 -2.03
CA PRO A 118 2.23 27.48 -1.07
C PRO A 118 0.98 26.61 -1.25
N GLU A 119 0.35 26.21 -0.15
CA GLU A 119 -0.86 25.38 -0.13
C GLU A 119 -0.75 24.03 -0.88
N GLY A 120 0.47 23.56 -1.17
CA GLY A 120 0.65 22.34 -1.97
C GLY A 120 0.35 22.51 -3.46
N ALA A 121 0.14 23.74 -3.93
CA ALA A 121 -0.22 24.09 -5.31
C ALA A 121 0.94 23.98 -6.30
N VAL A 122 1.64 22.84 -6.31
CA VAL A 122 2.73 22.58 -7.26
C VAL A 122 2.13 22.49 -8.67
N PRO A 123 2.53 23.35 -9.63
CA PRO A 123 1.99 23.28 -10.98
C PRO A 123 2.24 21.90 -11.60
N VAL A 124 1.20 21.25 -12.11
CA VAL A 124 1.29 19.95 -12.78
C VAL A 124 0.51 19.93 -14.10
N ALA A 125 1.04 19.25 -15.10
CA ALA A 125 0.41 19.12 -16.42
C ALA A 125 -0.67 18.04 -16.44
N SER A 126 -0.57 17.03 -15.58
CA SER A 126 -1.59 15.99 -15.37
C SER A 126 -1.40 15.36 -13.98
N GLY A 127 -2.20 14.34 -13.62
CA GLY A 127 -2.13 13.70 -12.31
C GLY A 127 -0.76 13.13 -11.92
N GLU A 128 0.10 12.80 -12.89
CA GLU A 128 1.46 12.28 -12.63
C GLU A 128 2.55 13.07 -13.37
N GLU A 129 2.19 14.01 -14.26
CA GLU A 129 3.15 14.68 -15.13
C GLU A 129 3.46 16.11 -14.67
N PRO A 130 4.74 16.46 -14.54
CA PRO A 130 5.16 17.82 -14.22
C PRO A 130 4.83 18.76 -15.39
N SER A 131 4.45 20.00 -15.08
CA SER A 131 4.37 21.08 -16.06
C SER A 131 5.72 21.73 -16.33
N ALA A 132 5.77 22.63 -17.32
CA ALA A 132 6.95 23.43 -17.61
C ALA A 132 7.33 24.35 -16.43
N ARG A 133 6.38 24.68 -15.56
CA ARG A 133 6.55 25.57 -14.40
C ARG A 133 6.82 24.82 -13.10
N THR A 134 6.76 23.49 -13.11
CA THR A 134 7.10 22.66 -11.94
C THR A 134 8.58 22.86 -11.55
N PRO A 135 8.88 23.17 -10.27
CA PRO A 135 10.26 23.24 -9.78
C PRO A 135 11.04 21.94 -9.99
N GLU A 136 12.35 22.01 -10.24
CA GLU A 136 13.18 20.81 -10.52
C GLU A 136 13.12 19.77 -9.40
N LYS A 137 13.10 20.22 -8.13
CA LYS A 137 12.98 19.31 -6.98
C LYS A 137 11.62 18.60 -6.96
N ALA A 138 10.54 19.31 -7.26
CA ALA A 138 9.21 18.73 -7.40
C ALA A 138 9.16 17.71 -8.54
N ARG A 139 9.78 18.02 -9.68
CA ARG A 139 9.87 17.10 -10.84
C ARG A 139 10.54 15.78 -10.47
N GLY A 140 11.62 15.82 -9.68
CA GLY A 140 12.29 14.62 -9.18
C GLY A 140 11.38 13.76 -8.30
N LEU A 141 10.65 14.39 -7.38
CA LEU A 141 9.70 13.71 -6.48
C LEU A 141 8.53 13.10 -7.27
N MET A 142 7.98 13.80 -8.25
CA MET A 142 6.92 13.27 -9.12
C MET A 142 7.39 12.05 -9.92
N ARG A 143 8.61 12.08 -10.47
CA ARG A 143 9.20 10.91 -11.15
C ARG A 143 9.37 9.72 -10.21
N PHE A 144 9.85 9.97 -9.00
CA PHE A 144 9.99 8.94 -7.97
C PHE A 144 8.63 8.31 -7.64
N LEU A 145 7.61 9.13 -7.39
CA LEU A 145 6.24 8.68 -7.11
C LEU A 145 5.62 7.93 -8.30
N GLY A 146 5.91 8.35 -9.53
CA GLY A 146 5.48 7.68 -10.76
C GLY A 146 5.99 6.25 -10.88
N VAL A 147 7.14 5.92 -10.26
CA VAL A 147 7.69 4.55 -10.23
C VAL A 147 7.29 3.82 -8.94
N MET A 148 7.46 4.44 -7.79
CA MET A 148 7.21 3.80 -6.49
C MET A 148 5.73 3.59 -6.19
N GLY A 149 4.83 4.40 -6.75
CA GLY A 149 3.39 4.21 -6.68
C GLY A 149 2.94 2.86 -7.27
N PRO A 150 3.22 2.59 -8.57
CA PRO A 150 2.96 1.28 -9.17
C PRO A 150 3.63 0.10 -8.45
N VAL A 151 4.88 0.26 -8.01
CA VAL A 151 5.59 -0.79 -7.27
C VAL A 151 4.85 -1.12 -5.98
N ASN A 152 4.49 -0.10 -5.20
CA ASN A 152 3.71 -0.28 -3.98
C ASN A 152 2.38 -0.99 -4.24
N LEU A 153 1.67 -0.57 -5.28
CA LEU A 153 0.39 -1.15 -5.67
C LEU A 153 0.53 -2.63 -6.07
N ALA A 154 1.56 -2.97 -6.84
CA ALA A 154 1.86 -4.35 -7.24
C ALA A 154 2.24 -5.22 -6.05
N CYS A 155 3.05 -4.71 -5.11
CA CYS A 155 3.38 -5.42 -3.88
C CYS A 155 2.13 -5.70 -3.04
N THR A 156 1.28 -4.69 -2.82
CA THR A 156 0.03 -4.86 -2.06
C THR A 156 -0.93 -5.84 -2.73
N ALA A 157 -1.08 -5.80 -4.06
CA ALA A 157 -1.84 -6.79 -4.82
C ALA A 157 -1.28 -8.21 -4.65
N GLY A 158 0.04 -8.36 -4.68
CA GLY A 158 0.72 -9.62 -4.46
C GLY A 158 0.47 -10.17 -3.05
N VAL A 159 0.47 -9.31 -2.02
CA VAL A 159 0.10 -9.71 -0.65
C VAL A 159 -1.34 -10.25 -0.62
N ILE A 160 -2.30 -9.56 -1.22
CA ILE A 160 -3.70 -10.02 -1.32
C ILE A 160 -3.76 -11.40 -1.99
N GLY A 161 -3.05 -11.57 -3.11
CA GLY A 161 -3.00 -12.84 -3.83
C GLY A 161 -2.44 -13.99 -2.98
N ILE A 162 -1.32 -13.77 -2.28
CA ILE A 162 -0.73 -14.80 -1.40
C ILE A 162 -1.64 -15.09 -0.21
N THR A 163 -2.28 -14.08 0.39
CA THR A 163 -3.28 -14.28 1.46
C THR A 163 -4.38 -15.22 0.99
N ALA A 164 -4.93 -15.00 -0.21
CA ALA A 164 -5.94 -15.88 -0.78
C ALA A 164 -5.44 -17.32 -0.98
N VAL A 165 -4.23 -17.50 -1.53
CA VAL A 165 -3.63 -18.84 -1.73
C VAL A 165 -3.43 -19.56 -0.40
N LEU A 166 -2.88 -18.88 0.62
CA LEU A 166 -2.67 -19.44 1.95
C LEU A 166 -4.00 -19.81 2.63
N ALA A 167 -5.04 -18.98 2.47
CA ALA A 167 -6.38 -19.25 2.98
C ALA A 167 -6.98 -20.51 2.32
N MET A 168 -6.92 -20.64 0.99
CA MET A 168 -7.41 -21.85 0.30
C MET A 168 -6.67 -23.12 0.74
N LYS A 169 -5.34 -23.04 0.91
CA LYS A 169 -4.53 -24.18 1.35
C LYS A 169 -4.90 -24.64 2.76
N SER A 170 -5.40 -23.74 3.62
CA SER A 170 -5.84 -24.09 4.98
C SER A 170 -7.04 -25.04 4.99
N GLY A 171 -7.85 -25.03 3.93
CA GLY A 171 -8.96 -25.97 3.76
C GLY A 171 -8.54 -27.37 3.28
N GLN A 172 -7.32 -27.53 2.77
CA GLN A 172 -6.85 -28.78 2.15
C GLN A 172 -5.83 -29.55 2.99
N SER A 173 -5.15 -28.89 3.94
CA SER A 173 -4.11 -29.51 4.76
C SER A 173 -4.44 -29.42 6.25
N THR A 174 -4.55 -30.57 6.93
CA THR A 174 -4.82 -30.64 8.38
C THR A 174 -3.72 -29.98 9.20
N LYS A 175 -2.45 -30.12 8.79
CA LYS A 175 -1.31 -29.50 9.49
C LYS A 175 -1.33 -27.98 9.35
N TRP A 176 -1.58 -27.49 8.14
CA TRP A 176 -1.65 -26.05 7.89
C TRP A 176 -2.90 -25.42 8.49
N SER A 177 -4.05 -26.11 8.48
CA SER A 177 -5.32 -25.67 9.07
C SER A 177 -5.20 -25.32 10.57
N ILE A 178 -4.33 -26.04 11.31
CA ILE A 178 -4.09 -25.76 12.73
C ILE A 178 -3.25 -24.49 12.89
N ILE A 179 -2.27 -24.29 12.02
CA ILE A 179 -1.29 -23.20 12.07
C ILE A 179 -1.89 -21.89 11.53
N SER A 180 -2.69 -21.97 10.47
CA SER A 180 -3.32 -20.81 9.83
C SER A 180 -4.32 -20.10 10.73
N ARG A 181 -4.79 -20.74 11.82
CA ARG A 181 -5.59 -20.08 12.87
C ARG A 181 -4.83 -18.98 13.60
N LEU A 182 -3.50 -18.93 13.46
CA LEU A 182 -2.64 -17.92 14.04
C LEU A 182 -2.27 -16.82 13.02
N LEU A 183 -2.64 -16.95 11.76
CA LEU A 183 -2.32 -15.98 10.70
C LEU A 183 -3.59 -15.41 10.11
N PRO A 184 -3.61 -14.10 9.77
CA PRO A 184 -4.50 -13.57 8.76
C PRO A 184 -3.98 -13.81 7.33
#